data_AF-A0A836TVT6-F1
#
_entry.id   AF-A0A836TVT6-F1
#
_cell.length_a   1.000
_cell.length_b   1.000
_cell.length_c   1.000
_cell.angle_alpha   90.00
_cell.angle_beta   90.00
_cell.angle_gamma   90.00
#
_symmetry.space_group_name_H-M   'P 1'
#
loop_
_entity.id
_entity.type
_entity.pdbx_description
1 polymer ?
#
loop_
_entity_poly.entity_id
_entity_poly.type
_entity_poly.pdbx_seq_one_letter_code
_entity_poly.pdbx_strand_id
1 'polypeptide(L)'
;MADPSSTQFTPRVSTADTDRVSIRTWIAVLSGVLGGFMAVLNIMITNASLKDIQGAMSATLEEGSWISTSFLAAEIVIIPLSGWLCQVLSLRRYIIGTTIAFLLLSVLTAFAWDIYSMIVIRALSGLAGGALIPVSFSIILTMLPASKQTIGLAI
;
A
#
# COMPACT_ATOMS: atom_id res chain seq x y z
N MET A 1 -31.26 62.29 6.95
CA MET A 1 -29.87 62.10 6.52
C MET A 1 -29.60 60.59 6.56
N ALA A 2 -29.82 59.91 5.42
CA ALA A 2 -29.66 58.46 5.22
C ALA A 2 -28.15 58.14 4.95
N ASP A 3 -27.53 56.97 5.14
CA ASP A 3 -27.86 55.60 5.60
C ASP A 3 -26.52 54.98 6.10
N PRO A 4 -26.49 54.22 7.21
CA PRO A 4 -25.33 53.51 7.73
C PRO A 4 -25.17 52.11 7.09
N SER A 5 -24.55 51.98 5.93
CA SER A 5 -24.21 50.65 5.40
C SER A 5 -23.12 50.67 4.33
N SER A 6 -21.86 50.72 4.78
CA SER A 6 -20.71 50.42 3.92
C SER A 6 -20.73 48.92 3.57
N THR A 7 -21.30 48.60 2.41
CA THR A 7 -21.36 47.27 1.82
C THR A 7 -19.94 46.72 1.60
N GLN A 8 -19.43 45.97 2.57
CA GLN A 8 -18.20 45.20 2.40
C GLN A 8 -18.43 44.10 1.37
N PHE A 9 -17.91 44.30 0.16
CA PHE A 9 -17.77 43.24 -0.83
C PHE A 9 -16.67 42.27 -0.34
N THR A 10 -17.05 41.33 0.53
CA THR A 10 -16.25 40.13 0.75
C THR A 10 -16.43 39.26 -0.49
N PRO A 11 -15.39 39.00 -1.29
CA PRO A 11 -15.52 38.06 -2.40
C PRO A 11 -15.84 36.70 -1.77
N ARG A 12 -17.08 36.24 -1.95
CA ARG A 12 -17.46 34.86 -1.62
C ARG A 12 -16.59 33.98 -2.50
N VAL A 13 -15.54 33.39 -1.91
CA VAL A 13 -14.82 32.28 -2.53
C VAL A 13 -15.89 31.24 -2.85
N SER A 14 -16.18 31.07 -4.14
CA SER A 14 -17.14 30.10 -4.62
C SER A 14 -16.64 28.72 -4.22
N THR A 15 -17.25 28.13 -3.19
CA THR A 15 -16.95 26.78 -2.69
C THR A 15 -17.24 25.68 -3.72
N ALA A 16 -17.83 26.03 -4.87
CA ALA A 16 -18.21 25.11 -5.93
C ALA A 16 -17.05 24.65 -6.83
N ASP A 17 -15.91 25.36 -6.84
CA ASP A 17 -14.79 25.03 -7.74
C ASP A 17 -13.78 24.05 -7.12
N THR A 18 -13.84 23.82 -5.81
CA THR A 18 -12.90 22.95 -5.07
C THR A 18 -13.28 21.46 -5.09
N ASP A 19 -14.44 21.08 -5.64
CA ASP A 19 -14.98 19.71 -5.54
C ASP A 19 -14.85 18.87 -6.84
N ARG A 20 -14.29 19.46 -7.90
CA ARG A 20 -14.02 18.76 -9.17
C ARG A 20 -12.71 17.99 -9.10
N VAL A 21 -12.77 16.79 -8.54
CA VAL A 21 -11.67 15.83 -8.57
C VAL A 21 -11.38 15.41 -10.01
N SER A 22 -10.16 15.68 -10.49
CA SER A 22 -9.74 15.32 -11.85
C SER A 22 -9.76 13.81 -12.05
N ILE A 23 -10.04 13.36 -13.28
CA ILE A 23 -9.98 11.94 -13.65
C ILE A 23 -8.59 11.35 -13.39
N ARG A 24 -7.54 12.17 -13.52
CA ARG A 24 -6.15 11.77 -13.20
C ARG A 24 -5.99 11.41 -11.72
N THR A 25 -6.67 12.15 -10.85
CA THR A 25 -6.68 11.90 -9.41
C THR A 25 -7.40 10.60 -9.08
N TRP A 26 -8.55 10.34 -9.72
CA TRP A 26 -9.25 9.05 -9.59
C TRP A 26 -8.43 7.87 -10.10
N ILE A 27 -7.71 8.02 -11.21
CA ILE A 27 -6.79 6.98 -11.71
C ILE A 27 -5.67 6.70 -10.70
N ALA A 28 -5.08 7.76 -10.12
CA ALA A 28 -4.03 7.59 -9.11
C ALA A 28 -4.55 6.85 -7.86
N VAL A 29 -5.75 7.20 -7.39
CA VAL A 29 -6.40 6.54 -6.25
C VAL A 29 -6.69 5.08 -6.56
N LEU A 30 -7.30 4.79 -7.71
CA LEU A 30 -7.60 3.43 -8.13
C LEU A 30 -6.33 2.59 -8.28
N SER A 31 -5.24 3.19 -8.80
CA SER A 31 -3.94 2.50 -8.88
C SER A 31 -3.35 2.18 -7.51
N GLY A 32 -3.54 3.07 -6.52
CA GLY A 32 -3.10 2.84 -5.14
C GLY A 32 -3.90 1.73 -4.45
N VAL A 33 -5.22 1.72 -4.62
CA VAL A 33 -6.10 0.65 -4.11
C VAL A 33 -5.77 -0.68 -4.77
N LEU A 34 -5.59 -0.69 -6.10
CA LEU A 34 -5.20 -1.89 -6.84
C LEU A 34 -3.84 -2.43 -6.38
N GLY A 35 -2.88 -1.56 -6.08
CA GLY A 35 -1.58 -1.94 -5.52
C GLY A 35 -1.70 -2.62 -4.15
N GLY A 36 -2.50 -2.05 -3.24
CA GLY A 36 -2.80 -2.66 -1.94
C GLY A 36 -3.52 -4.01 -2.06
N PHE A 37 -4.49 -4.08 -2.97
CA PHE A 37 -5.20 -5.33 -3.28
C PHE A 37 -4.26 -6.41 -3.84
N MET A 38 -3.37 -6.06 -4.76
CA MET A 38 -2.36 -6.98 -5.29
C MET A 38 -1.44 -7.52 -4.19
N ALA A 39 -1.11 -6.70 -3.19
CA ALA A 39 -0.32 -7.14 -2.04
C ALA A 39 -1.02 -8.24 -1.25
N VAL A 40 -2.31 -8.06 -0.97
CA VAL A 40 -3.15 -9.07 -0.29
C VAL A 40 -3.30 -10.33 -1.15
N LEU A 41 -3.54 -10.18 -2.45
CA LEU A 41 -3.63 -11.32 -3.37
C LEU A 41 -2.35 -12.15 -3.38
N ASN A 42 -1.16 -11.54 -3.32
CA ASN A 42 0.10 -12.27 -3.26
C ASN A 42 0.19 -13.18 -2.02
N ILE A 43 -0.33 -12.73 -0.88
CA ILE A 43 -0.43 -13.54 0.35
C ILE A 43 -1.40 -14.69 0.14
N MET A 44 -2.57 -14.43 -0.44
CA MET A 44 -3.59 -15.46 -0.64
C MET A 44 -3.15 -16.53 -1.64
N ILE A 45 -2.54 -16.15 -2.76
CA ILE A 45 -2.02 -17.08 -3.79
C ILE A 45 -1.00 -18.02 -3.16
N THR A 46 -0.06 -17.49 -2.39
CA THR A 46 0.96 -18.29 -1.71
C THR A 46 0.34 -19.30 -0.74
N ASN A 47 -0.62 -18.87 0.07
CA ASN A 47 -1.27 -19.74 1.04
C ASN A 47 -2.14 -20.81 0.36
N ALA A 48 -2.81 -20.47 -0.73
CA ALA A 48 -3.61 -21.41 -1.51
C ALA A 48 -2.75 -22.51 -2.15
N SER A 49 -1.57 -22.14 -2.66
CA SER A 49 -0.62 -23.07 -3.29
C SER A 49 0.37 -23.70 -2.31
N LEU A 50 0.23 -23.50 -1.00
CA LEU A 50 1.24 -23.89 -0.03
C LEU A 50 1.53 -25.40 -0.07
N LYS A 51 0.49 -26.23 -0.20
CA LYS A 51 0.62 -27.69 -0.31
C LYS A 51 1.34 -28.11 -1.60
N ASP A 52 1.03 -27.45 -2.71
CA ASP A 52 1.67 -27.73 -4.00
C ASP A 52 3.16 -27.34 -3.95
N ILE A 53 3.49 -26.21 -3.33
CA ILE A 53 4.87 -25.77 -3.13
C ILE A 53 5.64 -26.76 -2.24
N GLN A 54 5.03 -27.21 -1.14
CA GLN A 54 5.62 -28.24 -0.27
C GLN A 54 5.91 -29.53 -1.04
N GLY A 55 4.94 -30.00 -1.85
CA GLY A 55 5.08 -31.20 -2.67
C GLY A 55 6.17 -31.07 -3.74
N ALA A 56 6.26 -29.92 -4.42
CA ALA A 56 7.27 -29.66 -5.44
C ALA A 56 8.70 -29.61 -4.88
N MET A 57 8.85 -29.14 -3.64
CA MET A 57 10.14 -28.95 -2.97
C MET A 57 10.51 -30.12 -2.05
N SER A 58 9.68 -31.17 -1.97
CA SER A 58 9.81 -32.27 -1.00
C SER A 58 9.99 -31.78 0.45
N ALA A 59 9.35 -30.66 0.79
CA ALA A 59 9.49 -30.00 2.08
C ALA A 59 8.49 -30.53 3.12
N THR A 60 8.89 -30.49 4.38
CA THR A 60 8.02 -30.87 5.50
C THR A 60 6.92 -29.82 5.75
N LEU A 61 5.88 -30.22 6.48
CA LEU A 61 4.80 -29.30 6.88
C LEU A 61 5.33 -28.16 7.76
N GLU A 62 6.32 -28.44 8.59
CA GLU A 62 6.97 -27.47 9.46
C GLU A 62 7.72 -26.41 8.64
N GLU A 63 8.57 -26.83 7.70
CA GLU A 63 9.27 -25.93 6.78
C GLU A 63 8.30 -25.10 5.92
N GLY A 64 7.22 -25.72 5.45
CA GLY A 64 6.19 -25.02 4.69
C GLY A 64 5.45 -23.94 5.50
N SER A 65 5.25 -24.15 6.80
CA SER A 65 4.60 -23.16 7.66
C SER A 65 5.43 -21.88 7.82
N TRP A 66 6.77 -21.99 7.74
CA TRP A 66 7.69 -20.85 7.84
C TRP A 66 7.59 -19.88 6.66
N ILE A 67 7.03 -20.30 5.52
CA ILE A 67 6.82 -19.42 4.35
C ILE A 67 5.90 -18.25 4.72
N SER A 68 4.74 -18.55 5.32
CA SER A 68 3.76 -17.54 5.70
C SER A 68 4.17 -16.82 6.98
N THR A 69 4.73 -17.55 7.95
CA THR A 69 5.20 -16.97 9.21
C THR A 69 6.30 -15.93 9.01
N SER A 70 7.30 -16.22 8.17
CA SER A 70 8.41 -15.29 7.91
C SER A 70 7.95 -14.01 7.22
N PHE A 71 7.02 -14.12 6.26
CA PHE A 71 6.39 -12.99 5.61
C PHE A 71 5.67 -12.09 6.62
N LEU A 72 4.79 -12.66 7.45
CA LEU A 72 4.02 -11.91 8.44
C LEU A 72 4.89 -11.33 9.55
N ALA A 73 5.89 -12.07 10.01
CA ALA A 73 6.85 -11.58 11.00
C ALA A 73 7.61 -10.35 10.49
N ALA A 74 8.10 -10.41 9.24
CA ALA A 74 8.74 -9.28 8.58
C ALA A 74 7.77 -8.09 8.43
N GLU A 75 6.54 -8.33 8.00
CA GLU A 75 5.52 -7.30 7.84
C GLU A 75 5.21 -6.59 9.16
N ILE A 76 5.05 -7.33 10.26
CA ILE A 76 4.83 -6.77 11.60
C ILE A 76 6.01 -5.89 12.04
N VAL A 77 7.25 -6.29 11.73
CA VAL A 77 8.45 -5.52 12.10
C VAL A 77 8.58 -4.24 11.27
N ILE A 78 8.27 -4.28 9.97
CA ILE A 78 8.44 -3.10 9.13
C ILE A 78 7.37 -2.03 9.38
N ILE A 79 6.17 -2.39 9.83
CA ILE A 79 5.09 -1.41 10.10
C ILE A 79 5.53 -0.28 11.05
N PRO A 80 6.04 -0.52 12.28
CA PRO A 80 6.52 0.56 13.13
C PRO A 80 7.78 1.23 12.58
N LEU A 81 8.65 0.45 11.92
CA LEU A 81 9.90 0.97 11.34
C LEU A 81 9.63 1.91 10.17
N SER A 82 8.52 1.71 9.46
CA SER A 82 8.10 2.50 8.30
C SER A 82 7.91 3.97 8.66
N GLY A 83 7.43 4.27 9.88
CA GLY A 83 7.28 5.64 10.36
C GLY A 83 8.61 6.37 10.42
N TRP A 84 9.64 5.72 10.98
CA TRP A 84 11.00 6.25 11.04
C TRP A 84 11.65 6.31 9.65
N LEU A 85 11.50 5.26 8.84
CA LEU A 85 12.00 5.21 7.46
C LEU A 85 11.39 6.30 6.58
N CYS A 86 10.11 6.64 6.77
CA CYS A 86 9.47 7.75 6.06
C CYS A 86 10.09 9.11 6.40
N GLN A 87 10.49 9.30 7.67
CA GLN A 87 11.17 10.52 8.13
C GLN A 87 12.58 10.63 7.53
N VAL A 88 13.31 9.52 7.44
CA VAL A 88 14.69 9.49 6.92
C VAL A 88 14.74 9.55 5.39
N LEU A 89 13.92 8.75 4.71
CA LEU A 89 13.99 8.53 3.26
C LEU A 89 13.09 9.46 2.44
N SER A 90 12.27 10.29 3.09
CA SER A 90 11.13 11.00 2.49
C SER A 90 10.00 10.07 2.05
N LEU A 91 8.78 10.40 2.45
CA LEU A 91 7.55 9.63 2.17
C LEU A 91 7.45 9.16 0.71
N ARG A 92 7.66 10.07 -0.26
CA ARG A 92 7.56 9.74 -1.70
C ARG A 92 8.56 8.68 -2.15
N ARG A 93 9.83 8.77 -1.71
CA ARG A 93 10.87 7.82 -2.11
C ARG A 93 10.67 6.48 -1.42
N TYR A 94 10.25 6.50 -0.16
CA TYR A 94 9.91 5.30 0.58
C TYR A 94 8.78 4.53 -0.11
N ILE A 95 7.65 5.20 -0.41
CA ILE A 95 6.50 4.62 -1.12
C ILE A 95 6.88 3.98 -2.46
N ILE A 96 7.65 4.70 -3.29
CA ILE A 96 8.06 4.20 -4.60
C ILE A 96 9.04 3.02 -4.45
N GLY A 97 10.01 3.14 -3.53
CA GLY A 97 11.03 2.11 -3.30
C GLY A 97 10.44 0.80 -2.78
N THR A 98 9.55 0.85 -1.79
CA THR A 98 8.89 -0.33 -1.24
C THR A 98 7.97 -1.00 -2.25
N THR A 99 7.25 -0.22 -3.05
CA THR A 99 6.38 -0.74 -4.11
C THR A 99 7.18 -1.50 -5.18
N ILE A 100 8.28 -0.92 -5.66
CA ILE A 100 9.14 -1.58 -6.65
C ILE A 100 9.80 -2.82 -6.04
N ALA A 101 10.32 -2.72 -4.81
CA ALA A 101 10.92 -3.85 -4.11
C ALA A 101 9.92 -5.00 -3.93
N PHE A 102 8.69 -4.70 -3.54
CA PHE A 102 7.64 -5.72 -3.40
C PHE A 102 7.34 -6.42 -4.71
N LEU A 103 7.23 -5.66 -5.81
CA LEU A 103 6.97 -6.22 -7.13
C LEU A 103 8.10 -7.16 -7.58
N LEU A 104 9.35 -6.73 -7.41
CA LEU A 104 10.52 -7.52 -7.77
C LEU A 104 10.65 -8.78 -6.91
N LEU A 105 10.44 -8.66 -5.60
CA LEU A 105 10.53 -9.78 -4.66
C LEU A 105 9.39 -10.80 -4.84
N SER A 106 8.18 -10.33 -5.17
CA SER A 106 7.05 -11.20 -5.51
C SER A 106 7.37 -12.07 -6.73
N VAL A 107 7.88 -11.47 -7.81
CA VAL A 107 8.34 -12.21 -8.99
C VAL A 107 9.51 -13.12 -8.64
N LEU A 108 10.50 -12.63 -7.89
CA LEU A 108 11.67 -13.41 -7.48
C LEU A 108 11.27 -14.65 -6.68
N THR A 109 10.16 -14.59 -5.94
CA THR A 109 9.71 -15.76 -5.17
C THR A 109 9.25 -16.91 -6.06
N ALA A 110 8.73 -16.63 -7.26
CA ALA A 110 8.35 -17.66 -8.22
C ALA A 110 9.58 -18.42 -8.78
N PHE A 111 10.77 -17.82 -8.68
CA PHE A 111 12.05 -18.42 -9.08
C PHE A 111 12.80 -19.07 -7.91
N ALA A 112 12.14 -19.29 -6.77
CA ALA A 112 12.75 -19.99 -5.66
C ALA A 112 13.12 -21.44 -6.04
N TRP A 113 14.24 -21.89 -5.52
CA TRP A 113 15.00 -23.07 -5.90
C TRP A 113 15.02 -24.10 -4.76
N ASP A 114 14.77 -23.66 -3.54
CA ASP A 114 14.53 -24.51 -2.38
C ASP A 114 13.55 -23.82 -1.40
N ILE A 115 13.10 -24.54 -0.37
CA ILE A 115 12.17 -24.02 0.63
C ILE A 115 12.76 -22.87 1.46
N TYR A 116 14.04 -22.96 1.84
CA TYR A 116 14.74 -21.97 2.67
C TYR A 116 14.94 -20.66 1.91
N SER A 117 15.36 -20.71 0.65
CA SER A 117 15.43 -19.52 -0.21
C SER A 117 14.05 -18.88 -0.40
N MET A 118 13.00 -19.68 -0.56
CA MET A 118 11.65 -19.13 -0.66
C MET A 118 11.22 -18.42 0.63
N ILE A 119 11.54 -18.98 1.80
CA ILE A 119 11.30 -18.35 3.12
C ILE A 119 12.03 -17.01 3.20
N VAL A 120 13.31 -16.95 2.80
CA VAL A 120 14.09 -15.68 2.83
C VAL A 120 13.50 -14.64 1.89
N ILE A 121 13.18 -15.02 0.64
CA ILE A 121 12.59 -14.09 -0.32
C ILE A 121 11.21 -13.61 0.16
N ARG A 122 10.44 -14.47 0.84
CA ARG A 122 9.15 -14.12 1.45
C ARG A 122 9.30 -13.17 2.63
N ALA A 123 10.29 -13.38 3.49
CA ALA A 123 10.62 -12.42 4.55
C ALA A 123 10.94 -11.04 3.96
N LEU A 124 11.80 -10.99 2.93
CA LEU A 124 12.11 -9.74 2.22
C LEU A 124 10.86 -9.12 1.58
N SER A 125 9.98 -9.95 0.99
CA SER A 125 8.72 -9.48 0.39
C SER A 125 7.80 -8.89 1.45
N GLY A 126 7.72 -9.47 2.64
CA GLY A 126 6.95 -8.94 3.77
C GLY A 126 7.49 -7.59 4.25
N LEU A 127 8.82 -7.45 4.33
CA LEU A 127 9.47 -6.17 4.63
C LEU A 127 9.11 -5.10 3.58
N ALA A 128 9.06 -5.45 2.29
CA ALA A 128 8.66 -4.49 1.26
C ALA A 128 7.14 -4.24 1.25
N GLY A 129 6.34 -5.26 1.54
CA GLY A 129 4.88 -5.25 1.45
C GLY A 129 4.17 -4.47 2.55
N GLY A 130 4.74 -4.40 3.76
CA GLY A 130 4.09 -3.73 4.91
C GLY A 130 3.86 -2.23 4.73
N ALA A 131 4.50 -1.60 3.74
CA ALA A 131 4.26 -0.20 3.39
C ALA A 131 3.08 -0.01 2.39
N LEU A 132 2.60 -1.04 1.72
CA LEU A 132 1.62 -0.89 0.63
C LEU A 132 0.23 -0.49 1.11
N ILE A 133 -0.21 -1.01 2.25
CA ILE A 133 -1.47 -0.60 2.89
C ILE A 133 -1.46 0.91 3.21
N PRO A 134 -0.44 1.45 3.93
CA PRO A 134 -0.38 2.89 4.17
C PRO A 134 -0.16 3.72 2.90
N VAL A 135 0.43 3.16 1.83
CA VAL A 135 0.50 3.84 0.52
C VAL A 135 -0.89 4.05 -0.05
N SER A 136 -1.75 3.03 -0.06
CA SER A 136 -3.13 3.14 -0.53
C SER A 136 -3.89 4.21 0.25
N PHE A 137 -3.80 4.19 1.59
CA PHE A 137 -4.42 5.20 2.43
C PHE A 137 -3.82 6.61 2.23
N SER A 138 -2.50 6.71 2.09
CA SER A 138 -1.82 8.00 1.88
C SER A 138 -2.22 8.65 0.56
N ILE A 139 -2.36 7.87 -0.53
CA ILE A 139 -2.83 8.37 -1.82
C ILE A 139 -4.26 8.92 -1.68
N ILE A 140 -5.16 8.18 -1.03
CA ILE A 140 -6.54 8.63 -0.81
C ILE A 140 -6.57 9.96 -0.03
N LEU A 141 -5.83 10.04 1.07
CA LEU A 141 -5.84 11.20 1.96
C LEU A 141 -5.14 12.43 1.38
N THR A 142 -4.13 12.26 0.54
CA THR A 142 -3.39 13.37 -0.08
C THR A 142 -4.00 13.85 -1.39
N MET A 143 -4.68 12.98 -2.12
CA MET A 143 -5.20 13.30 -3.45
C MET A 143 -6.69 13.63 -3.48
N LEU A 144 -7.52 13.14 -2.53
CA LEU A 144 -8.94 13.51 -2.46
C LEU A 144 -9.18 14.70 -1.52
N PRO A 145 -10.07 15.64 -1.89
CA PRO A 145 -10.58 16.65 -0.98
C PRO A 145 -11.38 15.99 0.15
N ALA A 146 -11.41 16.62 1.33
CA ALA A 146 -12.02 16.06 2.55
C ALA A 146 -13.48 15.59 2.37
N SER A 147 -14.24 16.19 1.46
CA SER A 147 -15.61 15.79 1.10
C SER A 147 -15.69 14.40 0.47
N LYS A 148 -14.64 13.94 -0.22
CA LYS A 148 -14.63 12.66 -0.98
C LYS A 148 -13.68 11.62 -0.40
N GLN A 149 -12.91 11.96 0.64
CA GLN A 149 -12.05 11.01 1.35
C GLN A 149 -12.86 9.80 1.89
N THR A 150 -14.08 10.02 2.40
CA THR A 150 -14.96 8.93 2.86
C THR A 150 -15.32 7.97 1.73
N ILE A 151 -15.54 8.47 0.52
CA ILE A 151 -15.82 7.64 -0.66
C ILE A 151 -14.55 6.89 -1.06
N GLY A 152 -13.41 7.57 -1.11
CA GLY A 152 -12.12 6.95 -1.45
C GLY A 152 -11.70 5.86 -0.45
N LEU A 153 -12.02 6.02 0.84
CA LEU A 153 -11.76 5.03 1.89
C LEU A 153 -12.75 3.86 1.89
N ALA A 154 -13.91 4.01 1.25
CA ALA A 154 -14.94 2.97 1.17
C ALA A 154 -14.72 1.98 0.00
N ILE A 155 -13.80 2.29 -0.91
CA ILE A 155 -13.44 1.49 -2.09
C ILE A 155 -12.16 0.72 -1.78
#